data_AF-A0AAD4PVU2-F1
#
_entry.id   AF-A0AAD4PVU2-F1
#
_cell.length_a   1.000
_cell.length_b   1.000
_cell.length_c   1.000
_cell.angle_alpha   90.00
_cell.angle_beta   90.00
_cell.angle_gamma   90.00
#
_symmetry.space_group_name_H-M   'P 1'
#
loop_
_entity.id
_entity.type
_entity.pdbx_description
1 polymer ?
#
loop_
_entity_poly.entity_id
_entity_poly.type
_entity_poly.pdbx_seq_one_letter_code
_entity_poly.pdbx_strand_id
1 'polypeptide(L)'
;MIIKSPRLVSASQIIYSGSGIGTYYYDIQNPYACNQDMSSMNTANDVACWSKTLEDINSQYLVAMNVSELDTDRTKYCGKKVIVSVNGVASNLPLFIGDGCERCATGPPGLDLSYSVANTLYSSVCKYGHLDLSWEVVDEIVQSFDVSTYSDNSDYTASVQSLDVNNYAHNMGNTASETLPAGSCPTGEWQCNNNAAILEQCIDNSWSPRETCPAGYSCQGGSSPYCIIV
;
A
#
# COMPACT_ATOMS: atom_id res chain seq x y z
N MET A 1 -18.81 -41.75 -0.74
CA MET A 1 -17.67 -40.95 -0.26
C MET A 1 -17.53 -39.77 -1.22
N ILE A 2 -18.05 -38.60 -0.86
CA ILE A 2 -17.96 -37.40 -1.69
C ILE A 2 -16.64 -36.72 -1.33
N ILE A 3 -15.65 -36.82 -2.22
CA ILE A 3 -14.42 -36.05 -2.10
C ILE A 3 -14.80 -34.62 -2.49
N LYS A 4 -14.95 -33.73 -1.49
CA LYS A 4 -15.08 -32.30 -1.74
C LYS A 4 -13.76 -31.82 -2.34
N SER A 5 -13.78 -31.36 -3.58
CA SER A 5 -12.63 -30.71 -4.20
C SER A 5 -12.13 -29.56 -3.31
N PRO A 6 -10.82 -29.46 -3.06
CA PRO A 6 -10.26 -28.30 -2.36
C PRO A 6 -10.55 -27.06 -3.20
N ARG A 7 -11.17 -26.05 -2.57
CA ARG A 7 -11.36 -24.72 -3.15
C ARG A 7 -9.96 -24.13 -3.36
N LEU A 8 -9.55 -23.97 -4.62
CA LEU A 8 -8.34 -23.22 -4.97
C LEU A 8 -8.55 -21.78 -4.48
N VAL A 9 -7.79 -21.38 -3.47
CA VAL A 9 -7.67 -19.97 -3.11
C VAL A 9 -6.79 -19.36 -4.20
N SER A 10 -7.36 -18.53 -5.07
CA SER A 10 -6.55 -17.74 -5.99
C SER A 10 -5.69 -16.81 -5.16
N ALA A 11 -4.36 -16.96 -5.22
CA ALA A 11 -3.47 -15.94 -4.72
C ALA A 11 -3.80 -14.65 -5.49
N SER A 12 -4.11 -13.58 -4.77
CA SER A 12 -4.44 -12.32 -5.43
C SER A 12 -3.18 -11.76 -6.10
N GLN A 13 -3.31 -11.34 -7.35
CA GLN A 13 -2.17 -10.99 -8.19
C GLN A 13 -1.62 -9.61 -7.78
N ILE A 14 -0.31 -9.49 -7.63
CA ILE A 14 0.33 -8.17 -7.51
C ILE A 14 0.30 -7.50 -8.88
N ILE A 15 -0.30 -6.31 -8.95
CA ILE A 15 -0.49 -5.53 -10.19
C ILE A 15 0.42 -4.31 -10.28
N TYR A 16 1.00 -3.92 -9.16
CA TYR A 16 2.00 -2.87 -9.05
C TYR A 16 2.76 -3.02 -7.74
N SER A 17 4.01 -2.58 -7.71
CA SER A 17 4.83 -2.59 -6.51
C SER A 17 5.85 -1.46 -6.60
N GLY A 18 6.34 -1.00 -5.46
CA GLY A 18 7.40 -0.02 -5.40
C GLY A 18 7.99 0.09 -4.01
N SER A 19 8.98 0.98 -3.88
CA SER A 19 9.65 1.27 -2.62
C SER A 19 10.20 2.69 -2.64
N GLY A 20 10.30 3.26 -1.45
CA GLY A 20 10.69 4.66 -1.27
C GLY A 20 10.16 5.24 0.02
N ILE A 21 9.71 6.49 -0.04
CA ILE A 21 9.40 7.29 1.14
C ILE A 21 7.89 7.34 1.37
N GLY A 22 7.46 6.95 2.56
CA GLY A 22 6.12 7.21 3.08
C GLY A 22 6.05 8.58 3.75
N THR A 23 5.00 9.35 3.48
CA THR A 23 4.62 10.54 4.25
C THR A 23 3.20 10.39 4.78
N TYR A 24 2.71 11.43 5.47
CA TYR A 24 1.32 11.53 5.86
C TYR A 24 0.80 12.93 5.54
N TYR A 25 -0.47 13.03 5.13
CA TYR A 25 -1.09 14.31 4.74
C TYR A 25 -2.46 14.56 5.36
N TYR A 26 -3.12 13.53 5.87
CA TYR A 26 -4.45 13.63 6.46
C TYR A 26 -4.59 12.78 7.71
N ASP A 27 -5.62 13.04 8.50
CA ASP A 27 -6.06 12.15 9.57
C ASP A 27 -7.46 12.55 10.03
N ILE A 28 -8.45 11.69 9.85
CA ILE A 28 -9.85 11.99 10.21
C ILE A 28 -10.05 12.01 11.73
N GLN A 29 -9.35 11.14 12.47
CA GLN A 29 -9.56 10.95 13.90
C GLN A 29 -8.69 11.90 14.76
N ASN A 30 -7.53 12.27 14.26
CA ASN A 30 -6.53 13.11 14.92
C ASN A 30 -5.98 14.17 13.96
N PRO A 31 -6.82 15.14 13.53
CA PRO A 31 -6.43 16.16 12.56
C PRO A 31 -5.36 17.14 13.08
N TYR A 32 -4.99 17.09 14.37
CA TYR A 32 -3.99 17.99 14.97
C TYR A 32 -2.68 17.27 15.37
N ALA A 33 -2.36 16.18 14.69
CA ALA A 33 -1.18 15.36 15.00
C ALA A 33 0.16 16.02 14.60
N CYS A 34 1.24 15.59 15.24
CA CYS A 34 2.61 16.04 14.96
C CYS A 34 2.82 17.57 14.94
N ASN A 35 2.03 18.32 15.71
CA ASN A 35 2.02 19.80 15.69
C ASN A 35 1.65 20.40 14.33
N GLN A 36 0.88 19.66 13.52
CA GLN A 36 0.33 20.11 12.24
C GLN A 36 -1.19 20.11 12.32
N ASP A 37 -1.83 20.98 11.54
CA ASP A 37 -3.29 21.00 11.35
C ASP A 37 -3.63 20.44 9.96
N MET A 38 -4.15 19.21 9.95
CA MET A 38 -4.58 18.46 8.77
C MET A 38 -6.10 18.57 8.55
N SER A 39 -6.83 19.32 9.37
CA SER A 39 -8.31 19.44 9.26
C SER A 39 -8.74 19.91 7.87
N SER A 40 -8.00 20.87 7.30
CA SER A 40 -8.25 21.36 5.95
C SER A 40 -8.07 20.27 4.88
N MET A 41 -7.09 19.37 5.02
CA MET A 41 -6.87 18.28 4.07
C MET A 41 -8.05 17.31 4.07
N ASN A 42 -8.65 17.07 5.23
CA ASN A 42 -9.80 16.17 5.36
C ASN A 42 -11.03 16.62 4.55
N THR A 43 -11.18 17.94 4.30
CA THR A 43 -12.37 18.54 3.67
C THR A 43 -12.11 19.29 2.38
N ALA A 44 -10.84 19.55 2.00
CA ALA A 44 -10.51 20.52 0.96
C ALA A 44 -10.94 20.08 -0.44
N ASN A 45 -10.62 18.84 -0.81
CA ASN A 45 -10.81 18.34 -2.17
C ASN A 45 -11.32 16.91 -2.15
N ASP A 46 -11.96 16.55 -3.26
CA ASP A 46 -12.27 15.17 -3.57
C ASP A 46 -10.99 14.40 -3.86
N VAL A 47 -10.93 13.15 -3.41
CA VAL A 47 -9.82 12.25 -3.73
C VAL A 47 -9.86 11.83 -5.21
N ALA A 48 -8.72 11.45 -5.78
CA ALA A 48 -8.63 11.12 -7.21
C ALA A 48 -9.53 9.95 -7.65
N CYS A 49 -9.81 8.99 -6.76
CA CYS A 49 -10.61 7.82 -7.10
C CYS A 49 -12.12 8.05 -7.10
N TRP A 50 -12.62 9.04 -6.34
CA TRP A 50 -14.05 9.28 -6.16
C TRP A 50 -14.35 10.75 -5.91
N SER A 51 -15.52 11.23 -6.35
CA SER A 51 -16.01 12.58 -6.01
C SER A 51 -16.50 12.66 -4.55
N LYS A 52 -15.57 12.47 -3.62
CA LYS A 52 -15.75 12.45 -2.17
C LYS A 52 -14.52 13.01 -1.49
N THR A 53 -14.72 13.80 -0.45
CA THR A 53 -13.65 14.23 0.46
C THR A 53 -13.15 13.06 1.30
N LEU A 54 -12.01 13.23 1.96
CA LEU A 54 -11.50 12.24 2.92
C LEU A 54 -12.45 12.05 4.11
N GLU A 55 -13.13 13.11 4.55
CA GLU A 55 -14.17 13.02 5.59
C GLU A 55 -15.40 12.24 5.11
N ASP A 56 -15.83 12.40 3.85
CA ASP A 56 -16.92 11.60 3.27
C ASP A 56 -16.58 10.12 3.14
N ILE A 57 -15.30 9.81 2.91
CA ILE A 57 -14.76 8.44 2.86
C ILE A 57 -14.68 7.86 4.27
N ASN A 58 -14.39 8.69 5.27
CA ASN A 58 -14.35 8.35 6.69
C ASN A 58 -13.47 7.11 7.00
N SER A 59 -12.27 7.06 6.43
CA SER A 59 -11.32 5.97 6.62
C SER A 59 -9.90 6.50 6.80
N GLN A 60 -9.16 5.89 7.71
CA GLN A 60 -7.73 6.16 7.93
C GLN A 60 -6.83 5.34 7.01
N TYR A 61 -7.41 4.42 6.24
CA TYR A 61 -6.68 3.41 5.48
C TYR A 61 -6.57 3.74 3.99
N LEU A 62 -7.05 4.92 3.59
CA LEU A 62 -6.80 5.43 2.25
C LEU A 62 -5.31 5.75 2.11
N VAL A 63 -4.75 5.32 0.98
CA VAL A 63 -3.39 5.56 0.54
C VAL A 63 -3.43 6.40 -0.73
N ALA A 64 -2.63 7.46 -0.76
CA ALA A 64 -2.34 8.21 -1.97
C ALA A 64 -1.08 7.64 -2.63
N MET A 65 -1.17 7.24 -3.90
CA MET A 65 -0.01 6.81 -4.69
C MET A 65 0.40 7.89 -5.70
N ASN A 66 1.52 7.70 -6.40
CA ASN A 66 1.94 8.57 -7.50
C ASN A 66 0.75 8.92 -8.42
N VAL A 67 0.42 10.21 -8.50
CA VAL A 67 -0.74 10.69 -9.27
C VAL A 67 -0.64 10.40 -10.76
N SER A 68 0.57 10.51 -11.35
CA SER A 68 0.79 10.23 -12.76
C SER A 68 0.56 8.76 -13.09
N GLU A 69 0.96 7.85 -12.20
CA GLU A 69 0.68 6.42 -12.33
C GLU A 69 -0.81 6.13 -12.16
N LEU A 70 -1.45 6.70 -11.13
CA LEU A 70 -2.87 6.52 -10.87
C LEU A 70 -3.73 6.96 -12.07
N ASP A 71 -3.38 8.09 -12.69
CA ASP A 71 -4.12 8.66 -13.82
C ASP A 71 -3.95 7.88 -15.12
N THR A 72 -2.99 6.94 -15.20
CA THR A 72 -2.90 6.05 -16.38
C THR A 72 -4.10 5.10 -16.49
N ASP A 73 -4.55 4.55 -15.36
CA ASP A 73 -5.69 3.66 -15.27
C ASP A 73 -6.22 3.62 -13.82
N ARG A 74 -7.21 4.46 -13.54
CA ARG A 74 -7.87 4.46 -12.22
C ARG A 74 -8.62 3.16 -11.93
N THR A 75 -9.05 2.40 -12.94
CA THR A 75 -9.74 1.11 -12.74
C THR A 75 -8.77 0.01 -12.29
N LYS A 76 -7.50 0.15 -12.66
CA LYS A 76 -6.42 -0.71 -12.19
C LYS A 76 -6.13 -0.51 -10.70
N TYR A 77 -6.23 0.71 -10.18
CA TYR A 77 -5.72 1.04 -8.84
C TYR A 77 -6.79 1.35 -7.80
N CYS A 78 -7.83 2.12 -8.15
CA CYS A 78 -8.77 2.64 -7.17
C CYS A 78 -9.50 1.52 -6.41
N GLY A 79 -9.50 1.63 -5.08
CA GLY A 79 -10.13 0.65 -4.20
C GLY A 79 -9.36 -0.65 -4.02
N LYS A 80 -8.23 -0.82 -4.73
CA LYS A 80 -7.39 -2.01 -4.61
C LYS A 80 -6.59 -1.98 -3.33
N LYS A 81 -6.40 -3.16 -2.76
CA LYS A 81 -5.61 -3.40 -1.57
C LYS A 81 -4.16 -2.99 -1.76
N VAL A 82 -3.60 -2.38 -0.73
CA VAL A 82 -2.17 -2.07 -0.63
C VAL A 82 -1.59 -2.84 0.55
N ILE A 83 -0.49 -3.53 0.33
CA ILE A 83 0.32 -4.12 1.39
C ILE A 83 1.53 -3.22 1.56
N VAL A 84 1.63 -2.51 2.69
CA VAL A 84 2.80 -1.69 3.01
C VAL A 84 3.71 -2.46 3.95
N SER A 85 5.01 -2.49 3.65
CA SER A 85 6.05 -3.10 4.47
C SER A 85 7.06 -2.08 4.98
N VAL A 86 7.45 -2.18 6.25
CA VAL A 86 8.48 -1.34 6.88
C VAL A 86 9.52 -2.26 7.49
N ASN A 87 10.81 -2.03 7.21
CA ASN A 87 11.91 -2.92 7.60
C ASN A 87 11.66 -4.39 7.22
N GLY A 88 11.15 -4.64 6.01
CA GLY A 88 10.82 -5.98 5.52
C GLY A 88 9.54 -6.60 6.10
N VAL A 89 8.88 -5.95 7.06
CA VAL A 89 7.67 -6.49 7.70
C VAL A 89 6.42 -5.91 7.06
N ALA A 90 5.68 -6.77 6.35
CA ALA A 90 4.38 -6.43 5.78
C ALA A 90 3.33 -6.15 6.86
N SER A 91 2.61 -5.05 6.71
CA SER A 91 1.47 -4.70 7.56
C SER A 91 0.23 -5.51 7.18
N ASN A 92 -0.63 -5.74 8.17
CA ASN A 92 -1.94 -6.35 8.01
C ASN A 92 -3.07 -5.31 7.98
N LEU A 93 -2.73 -4.03 7.80
CA LEU A 93 -3.70 -2.95 7.77
C LEU A 93 -4.54 -3.05 6.48
N PRO A 94 -5.84 -2.73 6.52
CA PRO A 94 -6.74 -2.83 5.37
C PRO A 94 -6.58 -1.62 4.43
N LEU A 95 -5.34 -1.37 3.99
CA LEU A 95 -5.00 -0.21 3.17
C LEU A 95 -5.53 -0.36 1.75
N PHE A 96 -5.92 0.76 1.15
CA PHE A 96 -6.38 0.80 -0.24
C PHE A 96 -5.99 2.08 -0.96
N ILE A 97 -5.78 2.00 -2.27
CA ILE A 97 -5.57 3.20 -3.09
C ILE A 97 -6.87 3.97 -3.19
N GLY A 98 -6.84 5.25 -2.83
CA GLY A 98 -7.99 6.14 -2.99
C GLY A 98 -7.66 7.52 -3.53
N ASP A 99 -6.39 7.92 -3.54
CA ASP A 99 -6.00 9.28 -3.95
C ASP A 99 -4.67 9.32 -4.72
N GLY A 100 -4.40 10.46 -5.32
CA GLY A 100 -3.16 10.77 -6.04
C GLY A 100 -2.27 11.73 -5.25
N CYS A 101 -0.97 11.41 -5.19
CA CYS A 101 0.08 12.19 -4.55
C CYS A 101 0.96 12.83 -5.63
N GLU A 102 0.88 14.15 -5.77
CA GLU A 102 1.69 14.94 -6.73
C GLU A 102 3.18 14.91 -6.39
N ARG A 103 3.51 14.95 -5.09
CA ARG A 103 4.89 14.91 -4.61
C ARG A 103 5.54 13.55 -4.87
N CYS A 104 4.75 12.48 -4.88
CA CYS A 104 5.20 11.12 -5.17
C CYS A 104 5.47 10.92 -6.69
N ALA A 105 5.02 11.86 -7.53
CA ALA A 105 5.31 11.89 -8.97
C ALA A 105 6.52 12.73 -9.34
N THR A 106 6.81 13.78 -8.57
CA THR A 106 7.88 14.75 -8.85
C THR A 106 9.09 14.63 -7.94
N GLY A 107 8.95 13.94 -6.81
CA GLY A 107 9.99 13.64 -5.84
C GLY A 107 10.36 12.15 -5.81
N PRO A 108 10.96 11.69 -4.70
CA PRO A 108 11.19 10.27 -4.49
C PRO A 108 9.86 9.48 -4.61
N PRO A 109 9.88 8.28 -5.21
CA PRO A 109 8.73 7.39 -5.20
C PRO A 109 8.24 7.18 -3.78
N GLY A 110 6.93 7.06 -3.61
CA GLY A 110 6.36 7.03 -2.28
C GLY A 110 4.86 6.85 -2.24
N LEU A 111 4.37 6.77 -1.00
CA LEU A 111 2.96 6.74 -0.64
C LEU A 111 2.68 7.85 0.37
N ASP A 112 1.52 8.47 0.27
CA ASP A 112 1.01 9.38 1.30
C ASP A 112 -0.10 8.68 2.09
N LEU A 113 0.03 8.63 3.41
CA LEU A 113 -0.82 7.85 4.31
C LEU A 113 -1.65 8.78 5.21
N SER A 114 -2.55 8.21 6.01
CA SER A 114 -3.01 8.91 7.20
C SER A 114 -1.90 8.97 8.24
N TYR A 115 -1.90 9.99 9.10
CA TYR A 115 -0.97 10.04 10.22
C TYR A 115 -1.07 8.79 11.11
N SER A 116 -2.29 8.35 11.44
CA SER A 116 -2.53 7.20 12.31
C SER A 116 -1.93 5.91 11.73
N VAL A 117 -2.06 5.70 10.41
CA VAL A 117 -1.40 4.57 9.74
C VAL A 117 0.11 4.74 9.77
N ALA A 118 0.64 5.90 9.37
CA ALA A 118 2.08 6.14 9.35
C ALA A 118 2.73 5.95 10.73
N ASN A 119 2.07 6.42 11.79
CA ASN A 119 2.52 6.28 13.18
C ASN A 119 2.40 4.83 13.70
N THR A 120 1.40 4.07 13.21
CA THR A 120 1.27 2.64 13.51
C THR A 120 2.41 1.84 12.87
N LEU A 121 2.77 2.16 11.63
CA LEU A 121 3.87 1.53 10.90
C LEU A 121 5.24 1.94 11.46
N TYR A 122 5.38 3.21 11.83
CA TYR A 122 6.62 3.78 12.35
C TYR A 122 6.36 4.88 13.37
N SER A 123 6.49 4.56 14.66
CA SER A 123 6.17 5.46 15.78
C SER A 123 6.98 6.77 15.85
N SER A 124 8.09 6.86 15.11
CA SER A 124 8.91 8.07 15.03
C SER A 124 8.56 8.97 13.85
N VAL A 125 7.48 8.69 13.12
CA VAL A 125 7.11 9.46 11.92
C VAL A 125 6.92 10.96 12.19
N CYS A 126 6.39 11.37 13.35
CA CYS A 126 6.30 12.81 13.68
C CYS A 126 7.67 13.50 13.77
N LYS A 127 8.70 12.78 14.21
CA LYS A 127 10.05 13.34 14.39
C LYS A 127 10.75 13.54 13.05
N TYR A 128 10.57 12.59 12.13
CA TYR A 128 11.28 12.58 10.85
C TYR A 128 10.44 13.13 9.69
N GLY A 129 9.12 13.20 9.85
CA GLY A 129 8.16 13.59 8.81
C GLY A 129 7.99 12.55 7.70
N HIS A 130 8.61 11.38 7.84
CA HIS A 130 8.58 10.30 6.86
C HIS A 130 8.96 8.95 7.48
N LEU A 131 8.80 7.89 6.70
CA LEU A 131 9.27 6.53 6.95
C LEU A 131 9.75 5.89 5.64
N ASP A 132 10.73 5.01 5.70
CA ASP A 132 11.11 4.18 4.56
C ASP A 132 10.14 2.99 4.48
N LEU A 133 9.62 2.71 3.28
CA LEU A 133 8.67 1.63 3.05
C LEU A 133 8.83 0.98 1.68
N SER A 134 8.26 -0.21 1.56
CA SER A 134 7.91 -0.82 0.27
C SER A 134 6.43 -1.15 0.23
N TRP A 135 5.87 -1.30 -0.96
CA TRP A 135 4.45 -1.59 -1.12
C TRP A 135 4.16 -2.50 -2.31
N GLU A 136 3.05 -3.19 -2.20
CA GLU A 136 2.44 -3.98 -3.27
C GLU A 136 0.96 -3.57 -3.39
N VAL A 137 0.53 -3.25 -4.60
CA VAL A 137 -0.89 -3.13 -4.93
C VAL A 137 -1.34 -4.47 -5.48
N VAL A 138 -2.37 -5.01 -4.84
CA VAL A 138 -2.88 -6.35 -5.10
C VAL A 138 -4.23 -6.23 -5.81
N ASP A 139 -4.52 -7.11 -6.76
CA ASP A 139 -5.78 -7.16 -7.52
C ASP A 139 -6.96 -7.69 -6.68
N GLU A 140 -7.16 -7.07 -5.54
CA GLU A 140 -8.21 -7.34 -4.57
C GLU A 140 -8.88 -6.00 -4.27
N ILE A 141 -10.13 -5.81 -4.68
CA ILE A 141 -10.91 -4.63 -4.28
C ILE A 141 -11.31 -4.80 -2.83
N VAL A 142 -10.84 -3.89 -1.96
CA VAL A 142 -11.21 -3.86 -0.53
C VAL A 142 -12.04 -2.63 -0.17
N GLN A 143 -12.07 -1.63 -1.05
CA GLN A 143 -12.96 -0.48 -0.95
C GLN A 143 -13.59 -0.19 -2.30
N SER A 144 -14.90 0.00 -2.34
CA SER A 144 -15.62 0.45 -3.53
C SER A 144 -16.65 1.47 -3.11
N PHE A 145 -16.73 2.58 -3.84
CA PHE A 145 -17.89 3.46 -3.78
C PHE A 145 -18.69 3.25 -5.05
N ASP A 146 -19.96 2.88 -4.91
CA ASP A 146 -20.85 2.75 -6.06
C ASP A 146 -20.88 4.07 -6.83
N VAL A 147 -20.57 4.01 -8.13
CA VAL A 147 -20.89 5.09 -9.08
C VAL A 147 -22.38 4.96 -9.42
N SER A 148 -23.27 5.14 -8.44
CA SER A 148 -24.71 4.98 -8.65
C SER A 148 -25.51 6.20 -8.22
N THR A 149 -25.21 7.36 -8.82
CA THR A 149 -26.25 8.34 -9.17
C THR A 149 -25.96 9.02 -10.51
N TYR A 150 -26.00 8.23 -11.59
CA TYR A 150 -26.72 8.64 -12.80
C TYR A 150 -27.69 7.50 -13.10
N SER A 151 -28.98 7.76 -12.88
CA SER A 151 -30.09 6.80 -12.88
C SER A 151 -30.18 5.95 -14.16
N ASP A 152 -30.37 4.63 -14.06
CA ASP A 152 -31.72 4.02 -14.15
C ASP A 152 -31.71 2.49 -13.90
N ASN A 153 -32.68 2.06 -13.09
CA ASN A 153 -33.29 0.72 -12.94
C ASN A 153 -32.49 -0.58 -12.67
N SER A 154 -32.85 -1.12 -11.50
CA SER A 154 -33.23 -2.51 -11.19
C SER A 154 -32.15 -3.55 -10.80
N ASP A 155 -32.30 -3.99 -9.54
CA ASP A 155 -31.88 -5.25 -8.93
C ASP A 155 -30.41 -5.65 -9.01
N TYR A 156 -29.65 -5.20 -8.01
CA TYR A 156 -28.58 -6.02 -7.45
C TYR A 156 -28.60 -5.97 -5.93
N THR A 157 -28.84 -7.13 -5.30
CA THR A 157 -28.80 -7.31 -3.86
C THR A 157 -27.34 -7.40 -3.41
N ALA A 158 -26.84 -6.31 -2.82
CA ALA A 158 -25.53 -6.28 -2.19
C ALA A 158 -25.54 -7.20 -0.95
N SER A 159 -24.83 -8.32 -1.02
CA SER A 159 -24.44 -9.10 0.16
C SER A 159 -23.23 -8.43 0.80
N VAL A 160 -23.51 -7.49 1.70
CA VAL A 160 -22.51 -6.91 2.60
C VAL A 160 -22.00 -8.03 3.50
N GLN A 161 -20.81 -8.57 3.24
CA GLN A 161 -20.07 -9.26 4.29
C GLN A 161 -19.36 -8.19 5.10
N SER A 162 -20.01 -7.76 6.18
CA SER A 162 -19.38 -7.02 7.26
C SER A 162 -18.20 -7.82 7.79
N LEU A 163 -16.97 -7.35 7.56
CA LEU A 163 -15.83 -7.83 8.31
C LEU A 163 -15.92 -7.25 9.72
N ASP A 164 -16.16 -8.13 10.70
CA ASP A 164 -16.15 -7.81 12.13
C ASP A 164 -14.79 -7.19 12.52
N VAL A 165 -14.83 -5.92 12.94
CA VAL A 165 -13.64 -5.11 13.31
C VAL A 165 -13.07 -5.50 14.69
N ASN A 166 -13.56 -6.56 15.33
CA ASN A 166 -13.29 -6.82 16.75
C ASN A 166 -12.23 -7.90 17.08
N ASN A 167 -11.42 -8.38 16.13
CA ASN A 167 -10.41 -9.42 16.41
C ASN A 167 -8.94 -9.03 16.18
N TYR A 168 -8.61 -7.76 15.93
CA TYR A 168 -7.21 -7.30 15.85
C TYR A 168 -6.62 -6.97 17.22
N ALA A 169 -6.67 -7.93 18.15
CA ALA A 169 -5.93 -7.88 19.40
C ALA A 169 -4.97 -9.07 19.47
N HIS A 170 -3.68 -8.75 19.61
CA HIS A 170 -2.58 -9.62 20.02
C HIS A 170 -2.25 -10.84 19.15
N ASN A 171 -1.21 -10.70 18.32
CA ASN A 171 -0.15 -11.71 18.27
C ASN A 171 1.15 -11.07 17.75
N MET A 172 1.92 -10.46 18.66
CA MET A 172 3.37 -10.42 18.49
C MET A 172 3.89 -11.83 18.77
N GLY A 173 3.78 -12.69 17.76
CA GLY A 173 4.42 -14.00 17.78
C GLY A 173 5.90 -13.81 17.54
N ASN A 174 6.72 -14.16 18.54
CA ASN A 174 8.14 -14.45 18.36
C ASN A 174 8.27 -15.50 17.24
N THR A 175 8.62 -15.09 16.03
CA THR A 175 8.99 -16.03 14.97
C THR A 175 10.40 -16.52 15.25
N ALA A 176 10.51 -17.80 15.60
CA ALA A 176 11.79 -18.48 15.68
C ALA A 176 12.52 -18.38 14.33
N SER A 177 13.82 -18.15 14.39
CA SER A 177 14.71 -18.11 13.23
C SER A 177 14.76 -19.49 12.57
N GLU A 178 13.92 -19.73 11.56
CA GLU A 178 14.08 -20.87 10.66
C GLU A 178 15.32 -20.63 9.78
N THR A 179 16.29 -21.54 9.88
CA THR A 179 17.46 -21.56 9.00
C THR A 179 17.03 -21.84 7.57
N LEU A 180 17.00 -20.78 6.75
CA LEU A 180 16.73 -20.83 5.32
C LEU A 180 17.87 -21.56 4.56
N PRO A 181 17.57 -22.38 3.55
CA PRO A 181 18.59 -23.00 2.68
C PRO A 181 19.49 -21.96 2.01
N ALA A 182 20.78 -22.28 1.82
CA ALA A 182 21.73 -21.37 1.20
C ALA A 182 21.26 -20.93 -0.21
N GLY A 183 21.07 -19.63 -0.40
CA GLY A 183 20.56 -19.04 -1.64
C GLY A 183 19.06 -18.73 -1.65
N SER A 184 18.33 -19.11 -0.60
CA SER A 184 16.96 -18.64 -0.38
C SER A 184 16.93 -17.35 0.42
N CYS A 185 15.85 -16.58 0.23
CA CYS A 185 15.62 -15.31 0.89
C CYS A 185 14.36 -15.39 1.77
N PRO A 186 14.22 -14.58 2.83
CA PRO A 186 12.95 -14.45 3.55
C PRO A 186 11.92 -13.76 2.66
N THR A 187 10.74 -14.37 2.47
CA THR A 187 9.64 -13.76 1.70
C THR A 187 9.34 -12.35 2.21
N GLY A 188 9.23 -11.39 1.29
CA GLY A 188 8.99 -9.98 1.58
C GLY A 188 10.26 -9.12 1.70
N GLU A 189 11.45 -9.74 1.82
CA GLU A 189 12.72 -9.00 1.75
C GLU A 189 12.92 -8.41 0.36
N TRP A 190 13.65 -7.30 0.32
CA TRP A 190 13.99 -6.59 -0.91
C TRP A 190 15.50 -6.46 -1.07
N GLN A 191 15.95 -6.40 -2.32
CA GLN A 191 17.33 -6.09 -2.65
C GLN A 191 17.46 -5.41 -4.01
N CYS A 192 18.65 -4.86 -4.25
CA CYS A 192 19.11 -4.63 -5.60
C CYS A 192 19.78 -5.89 -6.15
N ASN A 193 19.48 -6.23 -7.39
CA ASN A 193 20.18 -7.31 -8.06
C ASN A 193 21.69 -7.02 -8.18
N ASN A 194 22.49 -8.04 -8.51
CA ASN A 194 23.95 -7.94 -8.57
C ASN A 194 24.47 -6.85 -9.53
N ASN A 195 23.66 -6.41 -10.50
CA ASN A 195 24.02 -5.37 -11.45
C ASN A 195 23.51 -3.98 -11.07
N ALA A 196 22.91 -3.83 -9.88
CA ALA A 196 22.28 -2.59 -9.39
C ALA A 196 21.33 -1.96 -10.43
N ALA A 197 20.61 -2.78 -11.19
CA ALA A 197 19.71 -2.32 -12.25
C ALA A 197 18.26 -2.75 -12.01
N ILE A 198 18.03 -3.72 -11.11
CA ILE A 198 16.72 -4.30 -10.86
C ILE A 198 16.46 -4.32 -9.36
N LEU A 199 15.28 -3.87 -8.97
CA LEU A 199 14.71 -4.07 -7.64
C LEU A 199 14.11 -5.47 -7.63
N GLU A 200 14.63 -6.33 -6.76
CA GLU A 200 14.14 -7.69 -6.57
C GLU A 200 13.46 -7.79 -5.21
N GLN A 201 12.38 -8.55 -5.17
CA GLN A 201 11.72 -8.92 -3.93
C GLN A 201 11.74 -10.44 -3.80
N CYS A 202 11.90 -10.91 -2.58
CA CYS A 202 11.79 -12.31 -2.29
C CYS A 202 10.33 -12.75 -2.28
N ILE A 203 9.97 -13.68 -3.15
CA ILE A 203 8.65 -14.33 -3.21
C ILE A 203 8.88 -15.83 -3.08
N ASP A 204 8.17 -16.47 -2.16
CA ASP A 204 8.24 -17.92 -1.96
C ASP A 204 9.69 -18.42 -1.89
N ASN A 205 10.53 -17.70 -1.15
CA ASN A 205 11.95 -17.97 -0.94
C ASN A 205 12.86 -17.79 -2.18
N SER A 206 12.39 -17.11 -3.24
CA SER A 206 13.17 -16.80 -4.44
C SER A 206 13.13 -15.31 -4.81
N TRP A 207 14.29 -14.76 -5.15
CA TRP A 207 14.39 -13.41 -5.68
C TRP A 207 13.68 -13.31 -7.03
N SER A 208 12.73 -12.38 -7.11
CA SER A 208 11.93 -12.12 -8.30
C SER A 208 12.05 -10.65 -8.69
N PRO A 209 12.37 -10.33 -9.96
CA PRO A 209 12.38 -8.96 -10.46
C PRO A 209 11.03 -8.29 -10.27
N ARG A 210 11.03 -7.08 -9.70
CA ARG A 210 9.85 -6.23 -9.54
C ARG A 210 9.89 -5.02 -10.45
N GLU A 211 11.03 -4.36 -10.52
CA GLU A 211 11.20 -3.14 -11.32
C GLU A 211 12.61 -3.06 -11.88
N THR A 212 12.73 -2.60 -13.13
CA THR A 212 14.02 -2.27 -13.75
C THR A 212 14.21 -0.77 -13.72
N CYS A 213 15.34 -0.30 -13.21
CA CYS A 213 15.64 1.12 -13.18
C CYS A 213 15.70 1.70 -14.60
N PRO A 214 15.16 2.92 -14.81
CA PRO A 214 15.26 3.61 -16.09
C PRO A 214 16.72 3.81 -16.52
N ALA A 215 16.95 4.03 -17.82
CA ALA A 215 18.29 4.32 -18.31
C ALA A 215 18.90 5.55 -17.61
N GLY A 216 20.13 5.41 -17.10
CA GLY A 216 20.80 6.44 -16.30
C GLY A 216 20.49 6.39 -14.79
N TYR A 217 19.74 5.39 -14.33
CA TYR A 217 19.47 5.15 -12.91
C TYR A 217 20.09 3.83 -12.46
N SER A 218 20.47 3.77 -11.18
CA SER A 218 20.92 2.57 -10.48
C SER A 218 20.05 2.28 -9.26
N CYS A 219 19.85 1.00 -8.99
CA CYS A 219 19.20 0.52 -7.77
C CYS A 219 20.16 0.69 -6.59
N GLN A 220 19.70 1.38 -5.55
CA GLN A 220 20.38 1.58 -4.26
C GLN A 220 19.42 1.30 -3.11
N GLY A 221 19.85 1.34 -1.84
CA GLY A 221 18.93 1.28 -0.69
C GLY A 221 18.79 -0.07 0.05
N GLY A 222 19.55 -1.10 -0.34
CA GLY A 222 19.61 -2.37 0.41
C GLY A 222 18.24 -3.04 0.57
N SER A 223 17.79 -3.21 1.81
CA SER A 223 16.48 -3.80 2.20
C SER A 223 15.27 -2.94 1.80
N SER A 224 15.47 -1.74 1.29
CA SER A 224 14.44 -0.86 0.76
C SER A 224 14.96 -0.20 -0.51
N PRO A 225 15.04 -0.98 -1.61
CA PRO A 225 15.77 -0.56 -2.78
C PRO A 225 15.00 0.50 -3.57
N TYR A 226 15.67 1.42 -4.24
CA TYR A 226 15.05 2.47 -5.07
C TYR A 226 15.97 2.83 -6.23
N CYS A 227 15.39 3.34 -7.32
CA CYS A 227 16.16 3.83 -8.45
C CYS A 227 16.61 5.28 -8.22
N ILE A 228 17.90 5.55 -8.40
CA ILE A 228 18.50 6.89 -8.31
C ILE A 228 19.44 7.14 -9.50
N ILE A 229 19.53 8.38 -9.97
CA ILE A 229 20.44 8.79 -11.04
C ILE A 229 21.90 8.47 -10.69
N VAL A 230 22.64 7.94 -11.66
CA VAL A 230 24.10 7.70 -11.63
C VAL A 230 24.87 8.64 -12.54
#